data_AF-A0A538MXL4-F1
#
_entry.id   AF-A0A538MXL4-F1
#
_cell.length_a   1.000
_cell.length_b   1.000
_cell.length_c   1.000
_cell.angle_alpha   90.00
_cell.angle_beta   90.00
_cell.angle_gamma   90.00
#
_symmetry.space_group_name_H-M   'P 1'
#
loop_
_entity.id
_entity.type
_entity.pdbx_description
1 polymer ?
#
loop_
_entity_poly.entity_id
_entity_poly.type
_entity_poly.pdbx_seq_one_letter_code
_entity_poly.pdbx_strand_id
1 'polypeptide(L)'
;MSTTSPRTSSRGRLDRLIDELPEERLDKVFTHSSWAPDRASSYERLEFLGDSVLELAIARVLYDDYPDFSEGRLAKIRSHVVSRASCAVVARELDLGSRLQERGGDLIPEEELQRLMKNRNVLAALLEASLAALFLQHGFHKIEQAIIEAFAGRIEYALTTHVDYKTELQEALARRGKSVSYSVLNAEGAPHDRTFTCAANVEGEQVGVGNGRSKKAAEQAAAKEVLAKLGIT
;
A
#
# COMPACT_ATOMS: atom_id res chain seq x y z
N MET A 1 -9.76 -25.23 -32.13
CA MET A 1 -10.11 -23.80 -32.30
C MET A 1 -10.10 -23.18 -30.92
N SER A 2 -8.94 -22.66 -30.50
CA SER A 2 -8.76 -22.05 -29.19
C SER A 2 -9.23 -20.60 -29.26
N THR A 3 -10.26 -20.28 -28.49
CA THR A 3 -10.77 -18.92 -28.29
C THR A 3 -9.78 -18.16 -27.42
N THR A 4 -8.82 -17.50 -28.05
CA THR A 4 -8.00 -16.46 -27.43
C THR A 4 -8.92 -15.28 -27.11
N SER A 5 -9.23 -15.10 -25.82
CA SER A 5 -9.93 -13.92 -25.34
C SER A 5 -9.02 -12.68 -25.51
N PRO A 6 -9.53 -11.52 -25.97
CA PRO A 6 -8.69 -10.35 -26.23
C PRO A 6 -8.21 -9.75 -24.90
N ARG A 7 -6.89 -9.72 -24.66
CA ARG A 7 -6.28 -8.89 -23.61
C ARG A 7 -6.32 -7.42 -24.03
N THR A 8 -7.51 -6.84 -24.01
CA THR A 8 -7.72 -5.40 -24.21
C THR A 8 -8.48 -4.86 -23.00
N SER A 9 -7.88 -4.92 -21.81
CA SER A 9 -8.43 -4.31 -20.59
C SER A 9 -7.82 -2.92 -20.43
N SER A 10 -8.68 -1.90 -20.44
CA SER A 10 -8.37 -0.47 -20.42
C SER A 10 -7.14 -0.06 -19.61
N ARG A 11 -6.19 0.64 -20.24
CA ARG A 11 -5.14 1.38 -19.53
C ARG A 11 -5.78 2.25 -18.44
N GLY A 12 -5.29 2.13 -17.20
CA GLY A 12 -5.79 2.89 -16.06
C GLY A 12 -5.67 4.39 -16.30
N ARG A 13 -6.45 5.21 -15.58
CA ARG A 13 -6.43 6.67 -15.72
C ARG A 13 -5.01 7.24 -15.49
N LEU A 14 -4.28 6.69 -14.52
CA LEU A 14 -2.92 7.13 -14.20
C LEU A 14 -1.94 6.87 -15.35
N ASP A 15 -2.02 5.69 -15.98
CA ASP A 15 -1.17 5.30 -17.11
C ASP A 15 -1.30 6.28 -18.29
N ARG A 16 -2.55 6.66 -18.62
CA ARG A 16 -2.83 7.65 -19.66
C ARG A 16 -2.29 9.04 -19.33
N LEU A 17 -2.43 9.47 -18.08
CA LEU A 17 -1.87 10.76 -17.65
C LEU A 17 -0.34 10.77 -17.78
N ILE A 18 0.33 9.66 -17.47
CA ILE A 18 1.78 9.54 -17.66
C ILE A 18 2.12 9.62 -19.15
N ASP A 19 1.39 8.92 -20.02
CA ASP A 19 1.58 8.97 -21.50
C ASP A 19 1.44 10.39 -22.07
N GLU A 20 0.58 11.22 -21.48
CA GLU A 20 0.29 12.59 -21.94
C GLU A 20 1.27 13.65 -21.40
N LEU A 21 2.25 13.25 -20.57
CA LEU A 21 3.27 14.18 -20.07
C LEU A 21 4.13 14.73 -21.23
N PRO A 22 4.53 16.00 -21.18
CA PRO A 22 5.52 16.55 -22.10
C PRO A 22 6.82 15.76 -22.07
N GLU A 23 7.48 15.63 -23.22
CA GLU A 23 8.70 14.83 -23.39
C GLU A 23 9.81 15.21 -22.40
N GLU A 24 10.02 16.50 -22.14
CA GLU A 24 11.00 16.99 -21.16
C GLU A 24 10.76 16.41 -19.75
N ARG A 25 9.50 16.20 -19.36
CA ARG A 25 9.17 15.59 -18.07
C ARG A 25 9.39 14.08 -18.10
N LEU A 26 9.02 13.42 -19.19
CA LEU A 26 9.24 11.98 -19.38
C LEU A 26 10.73 11.65 -19.35
N ASP A 27 11.56 12.41 -20.07
CA ASP A 27 13.00 12.24 -20.07
C ASP A 27 13.57 12.30 -18.65
N LYS A 28 13.10 13.26 -17.84
CA LYS A 28 13.55 13.38 -16.45
C LYS A 28 13.09 12.24 -15.56
N VAL A 29 11.85 11.77 -15.73
CA VAL A 29 11.29 10.62 -14.98
C VAL A 29 12.07 9.34 -15.27
N PHE A 30 12.43 9.11 -16.53
CA PHE A 30 13.07 7.88 -16.99
C PHE A 30 14.61 8.02 -17.14
N THR A 31 15.22 9.00 -16.47
CA THR A 31 16.69 9.11 -16.39
C THR A 31 17.19 8.54 -15.06
N HIS A 32 17.80 7.35 -15.11
CA HIS A 32 18.39 6.70 -13.94
C HIS A 32 19.78 7.30 -13.62
N SER A 33 20.17 7.26 -12.34
CA SER A 33 21.44 7.82 -11.87
C SER A 33 22.70 7.14 -12.43
N SER A 34 22.59 5.94 -13.00
CA SER A 34 23.69 5.25 -13.70
C SER A 34 24.11 5.91 -15.02
N TRP A 35 23.21 6.64 -15.69
CA TRP A 35 23.52 7.32 -16.96
C TRP A 35 23.18 8.80 -16.96
N ALA A 36 22.65 9.32 -15.85
CA ALA A 36 22.53 10.75 -15.65
C ALA A 36 23.93 11.40 -15.58
N PRO A 37 24.11 12.63 -16.11
CA PRO A 37 25.38 13.33 -15.99
C PRO A 37 25.75 13.65 -14.53
N ASP A 38 24.73 13.82 -13.67
CA ASP A 38 24.84 13.96 -12.24
C ASP A 38 23.54 13.50 -11.55
N ARG A 39 23.56 13.26 -10.24
CA ARG A 39 22.37 12.78 -9.51
C ARG A 39 21.19 13.74 -9.54
N ALA A 40 21.41 15.05 -9.54
CA ALA A 40 20.33 16.04 -9.57
C ALA A 40 19.64 16.11 -10.95
N SER A 41 20.30 15.59 -11.98
CA SER A 41 19.77 15.39 -13.33
C SER A 41 19.01 14.05 -13.51
N SER A 42 19.03 13.15 -12.51
CA SER A 42 18.24 11.93 -12.50
C SER A 42 16.82 12.13 -11.94
N TYR A 43 16.03 11.06 -11.91
CA TYR A 43 14.69 11.06 -11.30
C TYR A 43 14.69 11.30 -9.78
N GLU A 44 15.82 11.21 -9.07
CA GLU A 44 15.87 11.22 -7.59
C GLU A 44 15.21 12.46 -6.96
N ARG A 45 15.28 13.63 -7.61
CA ARG A 45 14.57 14.83 -7.13
C ARG A 45 13.06 14.76 -7.32
N LEU A 46 12.61 14.07 -8.37
CA LEU A 46 11.20 13.80 -8.61
C LEU A 46 10.70 12.71 -7.65
N GLU A 47 11.49 11.66 -7.38
CA GLU A 47 11.19 10.64 -6.36
C GLU A 47 10.87 11.31 -5.01
N PHE A 48 11.75 12.20 -4.54
CA PHE A 48 11.54 12.93 -3.29
C PHE A 48 10.20 13.68 -3.22
N LEU A 49 9.84 14.41 -4.29
CA LEU A 49 8.57 15.13 -4.33
C LEU A 49 7.37 14.18 -4.48
N GLY A 50 7.56 13.11 -5.25
CA GLY A 50 6.57 12.12 -5.60
C GLY A 50 6.08 11.31 -4.41
N ASP A 51 7.01 10.97 -3.52
CA ASP A 51 6.71 10.34 -2.23
C ASP A 51 5.71 11.19 -1.43
N SER A 52 5.96 12.48 -1.27
CA SER A 52 5.04 13.40 -0.58
C SER A 52 3.67 13.51 -1.27
N VAL A 53 3.64 13.51 -2.61
CA VAL A 53 2.39 13.55 -3.38
C VAL A 53 1.57 12.27 -3.15
N LEU A 54 2.22 11.11 -3.18
CA LEU A 54 1.60 9.82 -2.93
C LEU A 54 1.09 9.74 -1.48
N GLU A 55 1.93 10.09 -0.50
CA GLU A 55 1.56 10.09 0.91
C GLU A 55 0.32 10.95 1.17
N LEU A 56 0.24 12.13 0.55
CA LEU A 56 -0.92 13.01 0.69
C LEU A 56 -2.20 12.39 0.10
N ALA A 57 -2.13 11.84 -1.12
CA ALA A 57 -3.28 11.21 -1.77
C ALA A 57 -3.81 10.01 -0.95
N ILE A 58 -2.90 9.18 -0.45
CA ILE A 58 -3.27 8.02 0.38
C ILE A 58 -3.76 8.46 1.76
N ALA A 59 -3.11 9.44 2.41
CA ALA A 59 -3.58 9.96 3.69
C ALA A 59 -4.99 10.57 3.57
N ARG A 60 -5.27 11.28 2.48
CA ARG A 60 -6.56 11.93 2.25
C ARG A 60 -7.69 10.91 2.12
N VAL A 61 -7.54 9.91 1.24
CA VAL A 61 -8.58 8.88 1.07
C VAL A 61 -8.77 8.06 2.35
N LEU A 62 -7.69 7.75 3.09
CA LEU A 62 -7.81 7.03 4.36
C LEU A 62 -8.54 7.85 5.42
N TYR A 63 -8.31 9.17 5.49
CA TYR A 63 -8.98 10.06 6.41
C TYR A 63 -10.49 10.20 6.10
N ASP A 64 -10.83 10.38 4.83
CA ASP A 64 -12.22 10.59 4.42
C ASP A 64 -13.05 9.29 4.49
N ASP A 65 -12.50 8.15 4.08
CA ASP A 65 -13.24 6.88 3.99
C ASP A 65 -13.31 6.09 5.31
N TYR A 66 -12.40 6.36 6.26
CA TYR A 66 -12.30 5.61 7.52
C TYR A 66 -12.31 6.54 8.75
N PRO A 67 -13.40 7.29 8.99
CA PRO A 67 -13.50 8.28 10.07
C PRO A 67 -13.37 7.67 11.48
N ASP A 68 -13.67 6.39 11.63
CA ASP A 68 -13.60 5.67 12.91
C ASP A 68 -12.19 5.13 13.24
N PHE A 69 -11.23 5.26 12.31
CA PHE A 69 -9.87 4.78 12.53
C PHE A 69 -9.04 5.78 13.32
N SER A 70 -8.26 5.27 14.28
CA SER A 70 -7.29 6.09 15.02
C SER A 70 -6.13 6.55 14.13
N GLU A 71 -5.46 7.64 14.53
CA GLU A 71 -4.27 8.18 13.84
C GLU A 71 -3.20 7.10 13.62
N GLY A 72 -2.87 6.32 14.65
CA GLY A 72 -1.87 5.25 14.54
C GLY A 72 -2.27 4.14 13.56
N ARG A 73 -3.57 3.80 13.50
CA ARG A 73 -4.08 2.82 12.54
C ARG A 73 -4.01 3.36 11.11
N LEU A 74 -4.42 4.61 10.89
CA LEU A 74 -4.32 5.31 9.60
C LEU A 74 -2.86 5.37 9.13
N ALA A 75 -1.94 5.76 10.02
CA ALA A 75 -0.52 5.85 9.71
C ALA A 75 0.09 4.47 9.35
N LYS A 76 -0.29 3.42 10.09
CA LYS A 76 0.12 2.05 9.80
C LYS A 76 -0.37 1.60 8.43
N ILE A 77 -1.66 1.77 8.11
CA ILE A 77 -2.20 1.43 6.80
C ILE A 77 -1.49 2.22 5.71
N ARG A 78 -1.36 3.55 5.86
CA ARG A 78 -0.66 4.42 4.90
C ARG A 78 0.74 3.91 4.62
N SER A 79 1.55 3.67 5.66
CA SER A 79 2.94 3.19 5.51
C SER A 79 3.05 1.86 4.74
N HIS A 80 2.06 0.97 4.86
CA HIS A 80 2.00 -0.25 4.06
C HIS A 80 1.64 0.04 2.60
N VAL A 81 0.64 0.88 2.37
CA VAL A 81 0.16 1.25 1.03
C VAL A 81 1.25 1.98 0.24
N VAL A 82 1.96 2.92 0.84
CA VAL A 82 3.04 3.71 0.19
C VAL A 82 4.41 3.05 0.28
N SER A 83 4.49 1.83 0.80
CA SER A 83 5.78 1.14 0.91
C SER A 83 6.40 0.90 -0.48
N ARG A 84 7.74 0.89 -0.56
CA ARG A 84 8.48 0.52 -1.79
C ARG A 84 8.00 -0.79 -2.42
N ALA A 85 7.56 -1.75 -1.61
CA ALA A 85 7.01 -3.01 -2.11
C ALA A 85 5.69 -2.80 -2.87
N SER A 86 4.77 -2.01 -2.29
CA SER A 86 3.50 -1.65 -2.92
C SER A 86 3.70 -0.77 -4.15
N CYS A 87 4.56 0.26 -4.07
CA CYS A 87 4.90 1.11 -5.21
C CYS A 87 5.46 0.29 -6.37
N ALA A 88 6.37 -0.65 -6.12
CA ALA A 88 6.91 -1.51 -7.17
C ALA A 88 5.85 -2.46 -7.79
N VAL A 89 4.77 -2.80 -7.07
CA VAL A 89 3.66 -3.56 -7.67
C VAL A 89 2.91 -2.69 -8.66
N VAL A 90 2.48 -1.49 -8.23
CA VAL A 90 1.75 -0.54 -9.09
C VAL A 90 2.60 -0.13 -10.29
N ALA A 91 3.90 0.10 -10.12
CA ALA A 91 4.84 0.41 -11.20
C ALA A 91 4.92 -0.69 -12.28
N ARG A 92 4.78 -1.98 -11.89
CA ARG A 92 4.73 -3.09 -12.86
C ARG A 92 3.39 -3.15 -13.58
N GLU A 93 2.30 -2.87 -12.88
CA GLU A 93 0.96 -2.81 -13.48
C GLU A 93 0.86 -1.68 -14.54
N LEU A 94 1.64 -0.61 -14.35
CA LEU A 94 1.79 0.51 -15.30
C LEU A 94 2.93 0.33 -16.31
N ASP A 95 3.61 -0.83 -16.29
CA ASP A 95 4.73 -1.15 -17.19
C ASP A 95 5.88 -0.12 -17.22
N LEU A 96 6.14 0.56 -16.08
CA LEU A 96 7.16 1.62 -16.01
C LEU A 96 8.59 1.11 -16.25
N GLY A 97 8.84 -0.17 -15.96
CA GLY A 97 10.12 -0.80 -16.24
C GLY A 97 10.44 -0.85 -17.73
N SER A 98 9.47 -1.19 -18.57
CA SER A 98 9.66 -1.24 -20.03
C SER A 98 9.92 0.15 -20.61
N ARG A 99 9.23 1.18 -20.09
CA ARG A 99 9.48 2.59 -20.46
C ARG A 99 10.89 3.05 -20.08
N LEU A 100 11.40 2.62 -18.91
CA LEU A 100 12.80 2.86 -18.53
C LEU A 100 13.76 2.18 -19.51
N GLN A 101 13.47 0.95 -19.91
CA GLN A 101 14.31 0.20 -20.86
C GLN A 101 14.38 0.94 -22.21
N GLU A 102 13.24 1.39 -22.75
CA GLU A 102 13.18 2.13 -24.01
C GLU A 102 14.03 3.40 -23.98
N ARG A 103 14.03 4.11 -22.85
CA ARG A 103 14.82 5.35 -22.65
C ARG A 103 16.30 5.07 -22.37
N GLY A 104 16.59 3.96 -21.69
CA GLY A 104 17.94 3.52 -21.37
C GLY A 104 18.72 3.04 -22.59
N GLY A 105 18.05 2.36 -23.54
CA GLY A 105 18.64 1.94 -24.81
C GLY A 105 20.08 1.43 -24.69
N ASP A 106 20.97 1.99 -25.51
CA ASP A 106 22.41 1.67 -25.51
C ASP A 106 23.24 2.55 -24.55
N LEU A 107 22.61 3.34 -23.67
CA LEU A 107 23.32 4.23 -22.72
C LEU A 107 24.10 3.44 -21.66
N ILE A 108 23.68 2.20 -21.39
CA ILE A 108 24.31 1.25 -20.47
C ILE A 108 24.23 -0.17 -21.05
N PRO A 109 25.01 -1.13 -20.55
CA PRO A 109 24.92 -2.52 -21.01
C PRO A 109 23.52 -3.11 -20.83
N GLU A 110 23.02 -3.86 -21.83
CA GLU A 110 21.68 -4.46 -21.82
C GLU A 110 21.40 -5.30 -20.57
N GLU A 111 22.40 -6.07 -20.09
CA GLU A 111 22.25 -6.86 -18.86
C GLU A 111 21.98 -6.00 -17.62
N GLU A 112 22.61 -4.82 -17.54
CA GLU A 112 22.37 -3.87 -16.46
C GLU A 112 20.99 -3.23 -16.58
N LEU A 113 20.58 -2.88 -17.80
CA LEU A 113 19.25 -2.33 -18.07
C LEU A 113 18.13 -3.32 -17.71
N GLN A 114 18.29 -4.59 -18.10
CA GLN A 114 17.39 -5.69 -17.73
C GLN A 114 17.26 -5.86 -16.21
N ARG A 115 18.36 -5.62 -15.47
CA ARG A 115 18.35 -5.66 -14.01
C ARG A 115 17.63 -4.45 -13.43
N LEU A 116 17.87 -3.24 -13.94
CA LEU A 116 17.27 -2.01 -13.44
C LEU A 116 15.75 -1.98 -13.66
N MET A 117 15.27 -2.36 -14.85
CA MET A 117 13.83 -2.37 -15.16
C MET A 117 13.01 -3.33 -14.28
N LYS A 118 13.65 -4.33 -13.66
CA LYS A 118 13.02 -5.31 -12.74
C LYS A 118 13.29 -4.98 -11.27
N ASN A 119 14.20 -4.05 -10.99
CA ASN A 119 14.63 -3.73 -9.64
C ASN A 119 13.49 -3.06 -8.87
N ARG A 120 13.15 -3.60 -7.70
CA ARG A 120 12.06 -3.10 -6.86
C ARG A 120 12.22 -1.64 -6.48
N ASN A 121 13.43 -1.21 -6.13
CA ASN A 121 13.67 0.17 -5.68
C ASN A 121 13.58 1.14 -6.87
N VAL A 122 14.10 0.75 -8.04
CA VAL A 122 13.98 1.56 -9.27
C VAL A 122 12.52 1.70 -9.67
N LEU A 123 11.75 0.61 -9.69
CA LEU A 123 10.33 0.65 -10.02
C LEU A 123 9.52 1.54 -9.08
N ALA A 124 9.79 1.48 -7.77
CA ALA A 124 9.16 2.38 -6.80
C ALA A 124 9.51 3.85 -7.09
N ALA A 125 10.80 4.15 -7.31
CA ALA A 125 11.26 5.50 -7.59
C ALA A 125 10.69 6.06 -8.91
N LEU A 126 10.54 5.23 -9.95
CA LEU A 126 9.91 5.63 -11.21
C LEU A 126 8.44 5.99 -11.03
N LEU A 127 7.71 5.25 -10.20
CA LEU A 127 6.32 5.57 -9.88
C LEU A 127 6.25 6.93 -9.19
N GLU A 128 7.01 7.11 -8.10
CA GLU A 128 7.05 8.38 -7.35
C GLU A 128 7.47 9.54 -8.26
N ALA A 129 8.51 9.36 -9.06
CA ALA A 129 8.95 10.38 -10.02
C ALA A 129 7.87 10.73 -11.05
N SER A 130 7.11 9.74 -11.54
CA SER A 130 5.98 9.96 -12.44
C SER A 130 4.88 10.78 -11.76
N LEU A 131 4.56 10.48 -10.49
CA LEU A 131 3.59 11.25 -9.71
C LEU A 131 4.01 12.70 -9.49
N ALA A 132 5.31 12.94 -9.23
CA ALA A 132 5.85 14.29 -9.15
C ALA A 132 5.76 15.04 -10.48
N ALA A 133 6.09 14.40 -11.60
CA ALA A 133 5.97 15.01 -12.92
C ALA A 133 4.52 15.40 -13.25
N LEU A 134 3.56 14.52 -12.94
CA LEU A 134 2.13 14.78 -13.05
C LEU A 134 1.67 15.93 -12.14
N PHE A 135 2.14 15.95 -10.90
CA PHE A 135 1.82 17.02 -9.94
C PHE A 135 2.32 18.38 -10.45
N LEU A 136 3.56 18.43 -10.96
CA LEU A 136 4.14 19.65 -11.51
C LEU A 136 3.46 20.10 -12.81
N GLN A 137 2.84 19.18 -13.56
CA GLN A 137 2.15 19.48 -14.82
C GLN A 137 0.69 19.93 -14.59
N HIS A 138 -0.02 19.25 -13.69
CA HIS A 138 -1.48 19.36 -13.58
C HIS A 138 -1.97 19.88 -12.23
N GLY A 139 -1.11 19.88 -11.20
CA GLY A 139 -1.49 20.10 -9.81
C GLY A 139 -2.13 18.87 -9.17
N PHE A 140 -2.20 18.86 -7.84
CA PHE A 140 -2.64 17.70 -7.04
C PHE A 140 -4.07 17.24 -7.35
N HIS A 141 -5.04 18.16 -7.33
CA HIS A 141 -6.45 17.82 -7.48
C HIS A 141 -6.76 17.07 -8.80
N LYS A 142 -6.05 17.37 -9.89
CA LYS A 142 -6.30 16.72 -11.19
C LYS A 142 -5.83 15.26 -11.24
N ILE A 143 -4.89 14.87 -10.36
CA ILE A 143 -4.20 13.58 -10.43
C ILE A 143 -4.58 12.66 -9.27
N GLU A 144 -5.05 13.21 -8.15
CA GLU A 144 -5.37 12.50 -6.91
C GLU A 144 -6.22 11.25 -7.13
N GLN A 145 -7.36 11.41 -7.82
CA GLN A 145 -8.26 10.29 -8.06
C GLN A 145 -7.62 9.16 -8.87
N ALA A 146 -6.75 9.48 -9.83
CA ALA A 146 -6.05 8.48 -10.62
C ALA A 146 -5.01 7.71 -9.78
N ILE A 147 -4.38 8.38 -8.81
CA ILE A 147 -3.47 7.75 -7.84
C ILE A 147 -4.26 6.79 -6.95
N ILE A 148 -5.37 7.25 -6.37
CA ILE A 148 -6.22 6.44 -5.49
C ILE A 148 -6.71 5.19 -6.22
N GLU A 149 -7.19 5.34 -7.47
CA GLU A 149 -7.63 4.21 -8.30
C GLU A 149 -6.50 3.20 -8.55
N ALA A 150 -5.29 3.66 -8.87
CA ALA A 150 -4.12 2.80 -9.07
C ALA A 150 -3.69 2.06 -7.79
N PHE A 151 -3.90 2.66 -6.62
CA PHE A 151 -3.55 2.07 -5.32
C PHE A 151 -4.72 1.34 -4.64
N ALA A 152 -5.92 1.31 -5.20
CA ALA A 152 -7.11 0.74 -4.57
C ALA A 152 -6.89 -0.71 -4.08
N GLY A 153 -6.29 -1.56 -4.91
CA GLY A 153 -5.97 -2.94 -4.52
C GLY A 153 -4.88 -3.03 -3.43
N ARG A 154 -3.99 -2.03 -3.33
CA ARG A 154 -2.99 -1.96 -2.25
C ARG A 154 -3.64 -1.49 -0.94
N ILE A 155 -4.57 -0.55 -1.00
CA ILE A 155 -5.38 -0.08 0.13
C ILE A 155 -6.20 -1.24 0.69
N GLU A 156 -6.95 -1.95 -0.14
CA GLU A 156 -7.74 -3.12 0.26
C GLU A 156 -6.87 -4.21 0.91
N TYR A 157 -5.72 -4.51 0.30
CA TYR A 157 -4.76 -5.47 0.86
C TYR A 157 -4.24 -5.03 2.24
N ALA A 158 -3.91 -3.75 2.41
CA ALA A 158 -3.43 -3.23 3.68
C ALA A 158 -4.52 -3.31 4.76
N LEU A 159 -5.75 -2.94 4.41
CA LEU A 159 -6.93 -3.00 5.29
C LEU A 159 -7.32 -4.40 5.72
N THR A 160 -7.04 -5.43 4.92
CA THR A 160 -7.36 -6.82 5.25
C THR A 160 -6.23 -7.51 6.01
N THR A 161 -4.98 -7.13 5.74
CA THR A 161 -3.79 -7.83 6.27
C THR A 161 -3.22 -7.20 7.54
N HIS A 162 -3.40 -5.89 7.75
CA HIS A 162 -2.71 -5.14 8.81
C HIS A 162 -3.62 -4.66 9.93
N VAL A 163 -4.81 -5.24 10.02
CA VAL A 163 -5.68 -5.00 11.18
C VAL A 163 -5.12 -5.74 12.38
N ASP A 164 -4.70 -4.98 13.38
CA ASP A 164 -4.15 -5.51 14.60
C ASP A 164 -4.93 -4.96 15.80
N TYR A 165 -6.20 -5.35 15.87
CA TYR A 165 -7.10 -5.07 16.98
C TYR A 165 -6.50 -5.51 18.32
N LYS A 166 -5.66 -6.55 18.35
CA LYS A 166 -4.96 -6.96 19.57
C LYS A 166 -4.02 -5.87 20.07
N THR A 167 -3.19 -5.33 19.18
CA THR A 167 -2.27 -4.23 19.52
C THR A 167 -3.05 -2.96 19.85
N GLU A 168 -4.08 -2.60 19.07
CA GLU A 168 -4.93 -1.44 19.36
C GLU A 168 -5.61 -1.54 20.73
N LEU A 169 -6.16 -2.71 21.07
CA LEU A 169 -6.76 -2.96 22.38
C LEU A 169 -5.72 -2.88 23.51
N GLN A 170 -4.53 -3.42 23.28
CA GLN A 170 -3.44 -3.36 24.24
C GLN A 170 -3.02 -1.91 24.53
N GLU A 171 -2.85 -1.09 23.49
CA GLU A 171 -2.52 0.34 23.64
C GLU A 171 -3.64 1.13 24.34
N ALA A 172 -4.90 0.87 23.96
CA ALA A 172 -6.07 1.52 24.55
C ALA A 172 -6.19 1.21 26.06
N LEU A 173 -5.94 -0.02 26.46
CA LEU A 173 -5.96 -0.45 27.86
C LEU A 173 -4.74 0.01 28.64
N ALA A 174 -3.55 0.02 28.03
CA ALA A 174 -2.32 0.48 28.67
C ALA A 174 -2.42 1.94 29.11
N ARG A 175 -3.08 2.81 28.33
CA ARG A 175 -3.38 4.20 28.70
C ARG A 175 -4.24 4.31 29.97
N ARG A 176 -4.95 3.25 30.35
CA ARG A 176 -5.80 3.14 31.55
C ARG A 176 -5.16 2.30 32.65
N GLY A 177 -3.88 1.94 32.52
CA GLY A 177 -3.18 1.06 33.47
C GLY A 177 -3.64 -0.39 33.44
N LYS A 178 -4.36 -0.82 32.39
CA LYS A 178 -4.90 -2.18 32.23
C LYS A 178 -4.15 -2.95 31.16
N SER A 179 -4.27 -4.28 31.18
CA SER A 179 -3.75 -5.17 30.14
C SER A 179 -4.80 -6.19 29.72
N VAL A 180 -4.69 -6.67 28.47
CA VAL A 180 -5.53 -7.74 27.93
C VAL A 180 -4.74 -9.04 27.84
N SER A 181 -5.37 -10.15 28.19
CA SER A 181 -4.90 -11.51 27.92
C SER A 181 -5.96 -12.26 27.12
N TYR A 182 -5.55 -13.32 26.42
CA TYR A 182 -6.46 -14.11 25.59
C TYR A 182 -6.47 -15.57 26.03
N SER A 183 -7.65 -16.17 26.06
CA SER A 183 -7.85 -17.61 26.35
C SER A 183 -8.66 -18.26 25.24
N VAL A 184 -8.28 -19.49 24.86
CA VAL A 184 -9.08 -20.30 23.93
C VAL A 184 -10.22 -20.91 24.71
N LEU A 185 -11.45 -20.54 24.36
CA LEU A 185 -12.66 -21.12 24.94
C LEU A 185 -13.00 -22.45 24.26
N ASN A 186 -12.84 -22.51 22.94
CA ASN A 186 -13.21 -23.68 22.16
C ASN A 186 -12.39 -23.82 20.86
N ALA A 187 -12.30 -25.05 20.36
CA ALA A 187 -11.69 -25.38 19.07
C ALA A 187 -12.41 -26.59 18.44
N GLU A 188 -13.26 -26.34 17.46
CA GLU A 188 -14.15 -27.33 16.86
C GLU A 188 -13.97 -27.44 15.34
N GLY A 189 -14.32 -28.59 14.77
CA GLY A 189 -14.20 -28.85 13.33
C GLY A 189 -12.97 -29.67 12.95
N ALA A 190 -13.01 -30.18 11.71
CA ALA A 190 -11.93 -30.99 11.14
C ALA A 190 -10.61 -30.19 11.09
N PRO A 191 -9.43 -30.84 11.12
CA PRO A 191 -8.15 -30.12 11.11
C PRO A 191 -7.97 -29.11 9.97
N HIS A 192 -8.58 -29.36 8.81
CA HIS A 192 -8.54 -28.49 7.63
C HIS A 192 -9.64 -27.42 7.60
N ASP A 193 -10.59 -27.46 8.53
CA ASP A 193 -11.73 -26.55 8.64
C ASP A 193 -12.08 -26.30 10.11
N ARG A 194 -11.05 -25.96 10.91
CA ARG A 194 -11.18 -25.75 12.34
C ARG A 194 -11.57 -24.32 12.64
N THR A 195 -12.59 -24.15 13.48
CA THR A 195 -12.99 -22.86 14.04
C THR A 195 -12.52 -22.77 15.49
N PHE A 196 -11.88 -21.67 15.84
CA PHE A 196 -11.45 -21.34 17.19
C PHE A 196 -12.35 -20.24 17.76
N THR A 197 -12.70 -20.36 19.03
CA THR A 197 -13.36 -19.32 19.82
C THR A 197 -12.41 -18.86 20.91
N CYS A 198 -12.10 -17.58 20.97
CA CYS A 198 -11.19 -16.99 21.95
C CYS A 198 -11.89 -15.88 22.74
N ALA A 199 -11.62 -15.80 24.04
CA ALA A 199 -12.01 -14.70 24.91
C ALA A 199 -10.87 -13.69 25.07
N ALA A 200 -11.20 -12.40 25.08
CA ALA A 200 -10.35 -11.32 25.57
C ALA A 200 -10.70 -11.04 27.03
N ASN A 201 -9.70 -11.12 27.92
CA ASN A 201 -9.85 -10.95 29.36
C ASN A 201 -9.06 -9.74 29.85
N VAL A 202 -9.69 -8.87 30.62
CA VAL A 202 -9.09 -7.70 31.25
C VAL A 202 -9.32 -7.79 32.74
N GLU A 203 -8.24 -7.73 33.54
CA GLU A 203 -8.31 -7.86 35.01
C GLU A 203 -9.04 -9.14 35.50
N GLY A 204 -8.99 -10.21 34.69
CA GLY A 204 -9.63 -11.49 35.01
C GLY A 204 -11.10 -11.60 34.55
N GLU A 205 -11.69 -10.54 34.02
CA GLU A 205 -13.05 -10.56 33.46
C GLU A 205 -13.04 -10.74 31.94
N GLN A 206 -13.93 -11.61 31.45
CA GLN A 206 -14.16 -11.78 30.02
C GLN A 206 -14.93 -10.57 29.47
N VAL A 207 -14.29 -9.78 28.62
CA VAL A 207 -14.85 -8.54 28.06
C VAL A 207 -15.25 -8.65 26.59
N GLY A 208 -14.76 -9.67 25.88
CA GLY A 208 -15.13 -9.95 24.48
C GLY A 208 -14.80 -11.38 24.07
N VAL A 209 -15.43 -11.85 23.01
CA VAL A 209 -15.35 -13.19 22.44
C VAL A 209 -15.31 -13.10 20.92
N GLY A 210 -14.33 -13.76 20.31
CA GLY A 210 -14.16 -13.77 18.86
C GLY A 210 -14.02 -15.17 18.30
N ASN A 211 -14.44 -15.33 17.06
CA ASN A 211 -14.31 -16.58 16.30
C ASN A 211 -13.38 -16.40 15.10
N GLY A 212 -12.66 -17.46 14.72
CA GLY A 212 -11.82 -17.43 13.52
C GLY A 212 -11.23 -18.78 13.13
N ARG A 213 -10.74 -18.90 11.89
CA ARG A 213 -10.11 -20.14 11.37
C ARG A 213 -8.72 -20.44 11.94
N SER A 214 -8.22 -19.56 12.80
CA SER A 214 -6.99 -19.75 13.57
C SER A 214 -7.14 -19.05 14.91
N LYS A 215 -6.35 -19.46 15.92
CA LYS A 215 -6.29 -18.79 17.22
C LYS A 215 -6.05 -17.28 17.07
N LYS A 216 -5.08 -16.89 16.23
CA LYS A 216 -4.77 -15.48 15.95
C LYS A 216 -5.99 -14.72 15.40
N ALA A 217 -6.71 -15.30 14.46
CA ALA A 217 -7.91 -14.67 13.88
C ALA A 217 -9.04 -14.53 14.91
N ALA A 218 -9.26 -15.55 15.74
CA ALA A 218 -10.24 -15.51 16.82
C ALA A 218 -9.91 -14.46 17.89
N GLU A 219 -8.64 -14.34 18.27
CA GLU A 219 -8.17 -13.29 19.20
C GLU A 219 -8.33 -11.88 18.63
N GLN A 220 -8.03 -11.68 17.34
CA GLN A 220 -8.27 -10.39 16.66
C GLN A 220 -9.77 -10.04 16.65
N ALA A 221 -10.65 -11.02 16.40
CA ALA A 221 -12.09 -10.80 16.46
C ALA A 221 -12.57 -10.47 17.88
N ALA A 222 -12.02 -11.12 18.91
CA ALA A 222 -12.34 -10.83 20.30
C ALA A 222 -11.91 -9.40 20.67
N ALA A 223 -10.70 -9.02 20.25
CA ALA A 223 -10.18 -7.67 20.47
C ALA A 223 -11.03 -6.60 19.78
N LYS A 224 -11.48 -6.86 18.54
CA LYS A 224 -12.38 -5.99 17.79
C LYS A 224 -13.69 -5.75 18.55
N GLU A 225 -14.30 -6.81 19.10
CA GLU A 225 -15.53 -6.67 19.86
C GLU A 225 -15.34 -5.78 21.11
N VAL A 226 -14.23 -5.93 21.83
CA VAL A 226 -13.92 -5.09 23.00
C VAL A 226 -13.70 -3.65 22.58
N LEU A 227 -12.92 -3.40 21.53
CA LEU A 227 -12.70 -2.04 21.01
C LEU A 227 -14.03 -1.36 20.63
N ALA A 228 -14.98 -2.10 20.04
CA ALA A 228 -16.30 -1.57 19.70
C ALA A 228 -17.10 -1.20 20.95
N LYS A 229 -17.07 -2.04 21.99
CA LYS A 229 -17.70 -1.72 23.30
C LYS A 229 -17.07 -0.50 23.97
N LEU A 230 -15.78 -0.24 23.73
CA LEU A 230 -15.08 0.92 24.26
C LEU A 230 -15.30 2.20 23.44
N GLY A 231 -15.98 2.13 22.29
CA GLY A 231 -16.18 3.24 21.36
C GLY A 231 -14.90 3.67 20.64
N ILE A 232 -14.00 2.71 20.35
CA ILE A 232 -12.69 2.94 19.71
C ILE A 232 -12.68 2.37 18.26
N THR A 233 -13.83 1.90 17.76
CA THR A 233 -14.00 1.29 16.42
C THR A 233 -15.32 1.64 15.81
#